data_AF-A0A3A0E8B2-F1
#
_entry.id   AF-A0A3A0E8B2-F1
#
_cell.length_a   1.000
_cell.length_b   1.000
_cell.length_c   1.000
_cell.angle_alpha   90.00
_cell.angle_beta   90.00
_cell.angle_gamma   90.00
#
_symmetry.space_group_name_H-M   'P 1'
#
loop_
_entity.id
_entity.type
_entity.pdbx_description
1 polymer ?
#
loop_
_entity_poly.entity_id
_entity_poly.type
_entity_poly.pdbx_seq_one_letter_code
_entity_poly.pdbx_strand_id
1 'polypeptide(L)'
;MAKSLSKTDVNFWLDSFLLLAFSVLCWTSVVVRFVFPAGTEADGWTLWGWNYDDWAGFQFATVCVLAGAVVLHVMLHWSWVCGVVAGRLRRTTGGPRAARDDASRTLWGVGLLIAIFNVIGLGVAAAALTVQGPTP
;
A
#
# COMPACT_ATOMS: atom_id res chain seq x y z
N MET A 1 17.05 2.66 -31.99
CA MET A 1 16.93 3.69 -30.94
C MET A 1 15.85 3.26 -29.96
N ALA A 2 16.21 2.87 -28.74
CA ALA A 2 15.23 2.64 -27.69
C ALA A 2 14.68 4.01 -27.25
N LYS A 3 13.37 4.21 -27.36
CA LYS A 3 12.70 5.46 -26.94
C LYS A 3 12.76 5.54 -25.41
N SER A 4 13.40 6.58 -24.86
CA SER A 4 13.41 6.79 -23.42
C SER A 4 11.99 7.04 -22.93
N LEU A 5 11.51 6.24 -21.98
CA LEU A 5 10.21 6.44 -21.34
C LEU A 5 10.16 7.83 -20.69
N SER A 6 9.10 8.60 -20.94
CA SER A 6 8.92 9.88 -20.28
C SER A 6 8.45 9.66 -18.84
N LYS A 7 8.68 10.65 -17.96
CA LYS A 7 8.15 10.61 -16.58
C LYS A 7 6.63 10.44 -16.55
N THR A 8 5.94 11.05 -17.51
CA THR A 8 4.49 10.92 -17.68
C THR A 8 4.08 9.49 -18.03
N ASP A 9 4.83 8.83 -18.91
CA ASP A 9 4.56 7.42 -19.27
C ASP A 9 4.76 6.51 -18.06
N VAL A 10 5.84 6.70 -17.30
CA VAL A 10 6.11 5.93 -16.07
C VAL A 10 4.98 6.10 -15.05
N ASN A 11 4.53 7.33 -14.82
CA ASN A 11 3.44 7.61 -13.88
C ASN A 11 2.13 6.96 -14.36
N PHE A 12 1.79 7.10 -15.64
CA PHE A 12 0.58 6.50 -16.20
C PHE A 12 0.56 4.97 -16.04
N TRP A 13 1.69 4.30 -16.32
CA TRP A 13 1.79 2.85 -16.15
C TRP A 13 1.74 2.42 -14.70
N LEU A 14 2.39 3.16 -13.79
CA LEU A 14 2.34 2.87 -12.36
C LEU A 14 0.92 3.02 -11.80
N ASP A 15 0.22 4.08 -12.17
CA ASP A 15 -1.16 4.32 -11.72
C ASP A 15 -2.13 3.29 -12.28
N SER A 16 -1.95 2.91 -13.56
CA SER A 16 -2.72 1.82 -14.18
C SER A 16 -2.45 0.47 -13.49
N PHE A 17 -1.19 0.20 -13.15
CA PHE A 17 -0.80 -1.00 -12.41
C PHE A 17 -1.40 -1.01 -11.00
N LEU A 18 -1.39 0.14 -10.30
CA LEU A 18 -2.03 0.30 -9.00
C LEU A 18 -3.54 0.01 -9.06
N LEU A 19 -4.23 0.56 -10.07
CA LEU A 19 -5.66 0.31 -10.26
C LEU A 19 -5.94 -1.17 -10.52
N LEU A 20 -5.12 -1.82 -11.36
CA LEU A 20 -5.24 -3.25 -11.63
C LEU A 20 -5.00 -4.10 -10.37
N ALA A 21 -3.91 -3.85 -9.65
CA ALA A 21 -3.59 -4.56 -8.41
C ALA A 21 -4.68 -4.38 -7.34
N PHE A 22 -5.21 -3.16 -7.21
CA PHE A 22 -6.36 -2.87 -6.34
C PHE A 22 -7.60 -3.66 -6.77
N SER A 23 -7.91 -3.71 -8.07
CA SER A 23 -9.06 -4.45 -8.58
C SER A 23 -8.93 -5.95 -8.32
N VAL A 24 -7.74 -6.52 -8.53
CA VAL A 24 -7.44 -7.93 -8.21
C VAL A 24 -7.57 -8.18 -6.71
N LEU A 25 -7.10 -7.27 -5.85
CA LEU A 25 -7.25 -7.39 -4.41
C LEU A 25 -8.73 -7.36 -4.00
N CYS A 26 -9.54 -6.45 -4.54
CA CYS A 26 -10.97 -6.40 -4.26
C CYS A 26 -11.66 -7.70 -4.70
N TRP A 27 -11.36 -8.18 -5.90
CA TRP A 27 -11.92 -9.40 -6.42
C TRP A 27 -11.56 -10.61 -5.55
N THR A 28 -10.29 -10.81 -5.24
CA THR A 28 -9.82 -11.92 -4.38
C THR A 28 -10.39 -11.84 -2.97
N SER A 29 -10.50 -10.64 -2.39
CA SER A 29 -11.13 -10.42 -1.09
C SER A 29 -12.60 -10.85 -1.09
N VAL A 30 -13.34 -10.55 -2.17
CA VAL A 30 -14.73 -10.99 -2.34
C VAL A 30 -14.81 -12.50 -2.51
N VAL A 31 -13.92 -13.11 -3.28
CA VAL A 31 -13.86 -14.58 -3.46
C VAL A 31 -13.62 -15.27 -2.12
N VAL A 32 -12.57 -14.90 -1.40
CA VAL A 32 -12.23 -15.52 -0.10
C VAL A 32 -13.36 -15.31 0.92
N ARG A 33 -14.02 -14.14 0.93
CA ARG A 33 -15.05 -13.82 1.92
C ARG A 33 -16.42 -14.43 1.62
N PHE A 34 -16.82 -14.53 0.36
CA PHE A 34 -18.20 -14.85 -0.03
C PHE A 34 -18.35 -16.13 -0.85
N VAL A 35 -17.28 -16.63 -1.49
CA VAL A 35 -17.33 -17.88 -2.27
C VAL A 35 -16.93 -19.07 -1.41
N PHE A 36 -15.93 -18.93 -0.56
CA PHE A 36 -15.59 -19.94 0.43
C PHE A 36 -16.46 -19.80 1.69
N PRO A 37 -16.77 -20.92 2.38
CA PRO A 37 -17.30 -20.86 3.74
C PRO A 37 -16.24 -20.27 4.70
N ALA A 38 -16.62 -19.99 5.95
CA ALA A 38 -15.70 -19.45 6.95
C ALA A 38 -14.47 -20.37 7.09
N GLY A 39 -13.28 -19.81 7.33
CA GLY A 39 -12.00 -20.54 7.17
C GLY A 39 -11.91 -21.90 7.89
N THR A 40 -12.49 -22.04 9.07
CA THR A 40 -12.51 -23.33 9.80
C THR A 40 -13.45 -24.39 9.21
N GLU A 41 -14.39 -23.98 8.36
CA GLU A 41 -15.37 -24.82 7.66
C GLU A 41 -14.99 -25.06 6.19
N ALA A 42 -13.93 -24.42 5.70
CA ALA A 42 -13.47 -24.50 4.32
C ALA A 42 -12.56 -25.71 4.03
N ASP A 43 -12.34 -26.57 5.02
CA ASP A 43 -11.51 -27.77 4.84
C ASP A 43 -12.10 -28.68 3.74
N GLY A 44 -11.23 -29.11 2.82
CA GLY A 44 -11.61 -29.89 1.63
C GLY A 44 -12.32 -29.12 0.50
N TRP A 45 -12.70 -27.85 0.68
CA TRP A 45 -13.28 -27.04 -0.40
C TRP A 45 -12.19 -26.56 -1.36
N THR A 46 -12.49 -26.64 -2.66
CA THR A 46 -11.59 -26.14 -3.70
C THR A 46 -12.33 -25.27 -4.69
N LEU A 47 -11.65 -24.22 -5.16
CA LEU A 47 -12.10 -23.35 -6.24
C LEU A 47 -11.00 -23.34 -7.31
N TRP A 48 -11.34 -23.83 -8.49
CA TRP A 48 -10.40 -23.97 -9.62
C TRP A 48 -9.12 -24.75 -9.28
N GLY A 49 -9.24 -25.73 -8.38
CA GLY A 49 -8.13 -26.58 -7.95
C GLY A 49 -7.27 -26.00 -6.82
N TRP A 50 -7.57 -24.80 -6.33
CA TRP A 50 -6.92 -24.19 -5.17
C TRP A 50 -7.82 -24.25 -3.95
N ASN A 51 -7.24 -24.52 -2.77
CA ASN A 51 -7.97 -24.53 -1.51
C ASN A 51 -8.11 -23.11 -0.92
N TYR A 52 -8.76 -22.99 0.23
CA TYR A 52 -8.94 -21.70 0.91
C TYR A 52 -7.61 -21.00 1.23
N ASP A 53 -6.62 -21.74 1.73
CA ASP A 53 -5.32 -21.18 2.13
C ASP A 53 -4.52 -20.66 0.92
N ASP A 54 -4.60 -21.35 -0.22
CA ASP A 54 -3.99 -20.90 -1.48
C ASP A 54 -4.57 -19.55 -1.93
N TRP A 55 -5.90 -19.42 -1.88
CA TRP A 55 -6.60 -18.18 -2.23
C TRP A 55 -6.32 -17.05 -1.23
N ALA A 56 -6.31 -17.35 0.07
CA ALA A 56 -5.94 -16.39 1.11
C ALA A 56 -4.47 -15.95 0.98
N GLY A 57 -3.57 -16.88 0.65
CA GLY A 57 -2.17 -16.60 0.35
C GLY A 57 -2.01 -15.71 -0.90
N PHE A 58 -2.76 -15.97 -1.96
CA PHE A 58 -2.77 -15.13 -3.17
C PHE A 58 -3.31 -13.72 -2.88
N GLN A 59 -4.39 -13.61 -2.10
CA GLN A 59 -4.91 -12.33 -1.63
C GLN A 59 -3.84 -11.56 -0.85
N PHE A 60 -3.15 -12.22 0.09
CA PHE A 60 -2.08 -11.61 0.87
C PHE A 60 -0.90 -11.16 0.00
N ALA A 61 -0.46 -11.98 -0.96
CA ALA A 61 0.58 -11.59 -1.91
C ALA A 61 0.18 -10.35 -2.72
N THR A 62 -1.09 -10.26 -3.13
CA THR A 62 -1.63 -9.09 -3.82
C THR A 62 -1.62 -7.85 -2.93
N VAL A 63 -1.93 -7.98 -1.63
CA VAL A 63 -1.77 -6.88 -0.65
C VAL A 63 -0.31 -6.41 -0.60
N CYS A 64 0.66 -7.33 -0.52
CA CYS A 64 2.08 -6.96 -0.49
C CYS A 64 2.52 -6.21 -1.75
N VAL A 65 2.11 -6.68 -2.93
CA VAL A 65 2.41 -6.03 -4.21
C VAL A 65 1.79 -4.63 -4.28
N LEU A 66 0.50 -4.51 -3.91
CA LEU A 66 -0.19 -3.22 -3.90
C LEU A 66 0.46 -2.25 -2.92
N ALA A 67 0.80 -2.70 -1.71
CA ALA A 67 1.46 -1.88 -0.70
C ALA A 67 2.82 -1.37 -1.21
N GLY A 68 3.64 -2.23 -1.81
CA GLY A 68 4.91 -1.83 -2.43
C GLY A 68 4.73 -0.81 -3.55
N ALA A 69 3.75 -1.04 -4.44
CA ALA A 69 3.44 -0.11 -5.53
C ALA A 69 2.98 1.26 -5.02
N VAL A 70 2.19 1.30 -3.93
CA VAL A 70 1.76 2.54 -3.29
C VAL A 70 2.96 3.30 -2.73
N VAL A 71 3.90 2.62 -2.06
CA VAL A 71 5.13 3.25 -1.57
C VAL A 71 5.92 3.88 -2.72
N LEU A 72 6.12 3.13 -3.82
CA LEU A 72 6.79 3.65 -5.01
C LEU A 72 6.05 4.87 -5.61
N HIS A 73 4.73 4.81 -5.72
CA HIS A 73 3.91 5.92 -6.22
C HIS A 73 4.06 7.17 -5.35
N VAL A 74 3.99 7.01 -4.01
CA VAL A 74 4.19 8.13 -3.07
C VAL A 74 5.60 8.71 -3.20
N MET A 75 6.63 7.87 -3.35
CA MET A 75 8.01 8.33 -3.53
C MET A 75 8.17 9.15 -4.81
N LEU A 76 7.56 8.73 -5.93
CA LEU A 76 7.61 9.47 -7.20
C LEU A 76 6.83 10.79 -7.13
N HIS A 77 5.69 10.79 -6.45
CA HIS A 77 4.84 11.98 -6.27
C HIS A 77 5.28 12.86 -5.10
N TRP A 78 6.32 12.51 -4.36
CA TRP A 78 6.71 13.17 -3.12
C TRP A 78 6.97 14.68 -3.27
N SER A 79 7.64 15.07 -4.36
CA SER A 79 7.88 16.49 -4.67
C SER A 79 6.59 17.29 -4.86
N TRP A 80 5.57 16.68 -5.47
CA TRP A 80 4.25 17.25 -5.63
C TRP A 80 3.53 17.34 -4.28
N VAL A 81 3.61 16.30 -3.44
CA VAL A 81 3.03 16.31 -2.07
C VAL A 81 3.60 17.47 -1.26
N CYS A 82 4.94 17.63 -1.23
CA CYS A 82 5.58 18.77 -0.56
C CYS A 82 5.07 20.11 -1.12
N GLY A 83 4.89 20.21 -2.44
CA GLY A 83 4.35 21.40 -3.10
C GLY A 83 2.92 21.74 -2.67
N VAL A 84 2.05 20.73 -2.58
CA VAL A 84 0.66 20.88 -2.14
C VAL A 84 0.58 21.24 -0.65
N VAL A 85 1.34 20.55 0.20
CA VAL A 85 1.36 20.80 1.64
C VAL A 85 1.88 22.20 1.94
N ALA A 86 3.02 22.59 1.35
CA ALA A 86 3.56 23.94 1.51
C ALA A 86 2.60 25.01 0.94
N GLY A 87 1.92 24.72 -0.17
CA GLY A 87 0.91 25.60 -0.76
C GLY A 87 -0.32 25.80 0.14
N ARG A 88 -0.79 24.74 0.81
CA ARG A 88 -1.90 24.83 1.78
C ARG A 88 -1.49 25.55 3.06
N LEU A 89 -0.32 25.21 3.63
CA LEU A 89 0.19 25.84 4.84
C LEU A 89 0.46 27.34 4.64
N ARG A 90 0.90 27.75 3.44
CA ARG A 90 1.06 29.18 3.12
C ARG A 90 -0.27 29.94 3.12
N ARG A 91 -1.35 29.33 2.62
CA ARG A 91 -2.68 29.97 2.62
C ARG A 91 -3.21 30.19 4.04
N THR A 92 -2.83 29.34 4.99
CA THR A 92 -3.25 29.46 6.39
C THR A 92 -2.36 30.39 7.22
N THR A 93 -1.05 30.48 6.92
CA THR A 93 -0.08 31.13 7.84
C THR A 93 0.65 32.34 7.24
N GLY A 94 0.44 32.69 5.97
CA GLY A 94 0.99 33.91 5.35
C GLY A 94 2.54 33.99 5.24
N GLY A 95 3.25 32.89 5.49
CA GLY A 95 4.71 32.89 5.68
C GLY A 95 5.56 33.05 4.40
N PRO A 96 6.84 33.48 4.55
CA PRO A 96 7.77 33.76 3.44
C PRO A 96 8.20 32.50 2.67
N ARG A 97 8.70 32.69 1.43
CA ARG A 97 9.21 31.62 0.55
C ARG A 97 10.36 30.88 1.22
N ALA A 98 10.12 29.68 1.74
CA ALA A 98 11.18 28.79 2.18
C ALA A 98 12.08 28.41 0.98
N ALA A 99 13.39 28.49 1.18
CA ALA A 99 14.39 28.06 0.22
C ALA A 99 14.18 26.58 -0.16
N ARG A 100 14.46 26.28 -1.42
CA ARG A 100 14.09 25.04 -2.10
C ARG A 100 15.13 23.96 -1.80
N ASP A 101 15.12 23.41 -0.58
CA ASP A 101 16.05 22.35 -0.19
C ASP A 101 15.46 20.97 -0.52
N ASP A 102 15.86 20.41 -1.66
CA ASP A 102 15.42 19.07 -2.09
C ASP A 102 15.88 17.96 -1.13
N ALA A 103 17.02 18.14 -0.45
CA ALA A 103 17.50 17.20 0.56
C ALA A 103 16.55 17.10 1.77
N SER A 104 16.06 18.25 2.26
CA SER A 104 15.12 18.32 3.37
C SER A 104 13.80 17.62 3.02
N ARG A 105 13.32 17.77 1.77
CA ARG A 105 12.11 17.09 1.29
C ARG A 105 12.26 15.59 1.35
N THR A 106 13.33 15.03 0.78
CA THR A 106 13.57 13.59 0.80
C THR A 106 13.64 13.05 2.23
N LEU A 107 14.30 13.78 3.15
CA LEU A 107 14.38 13.39 4.55
C LEU A 107 13.01 13.32 5.23
N TRP A 108 12.13 14.29 5.00
CA TRP A 108 10.75 14.26 5.51
C TRP A 108 9.95 13.08 4.95
N GLY A 109 10.15 12.74 3.67
CA GLY A 109 9.46 11.62 3.03
C GLY A 109 9.88 10.27 3.57
N VAL A 110 11.19 10.06 3.65
CA VAL A 110 11.76 8.85 4.23
C VAL A 110 11.37 8.74 5.71
N GLY A 111 11.44 9.84 6.47
CA GLY A 111 11.03 9.88 7.88
C GLY A 111 9.55 9.51 8.08
N LEU A 112 8.65 10.03 7.24
CA LEU A 112 7.23 9.68 7.27
C LEU A 112 7.00 8.19 6.96
N LEU A 113 7.67 7.66 5.94
CA LEU A 113 7.56 6.24 5.59
C LEU A 113 8.04 5.36 6.76
N ILE A 114 9.21 5.65 7.33
CA ILE A 114 9.75 4.93 8.48
C ILE A 114 8.75 4.96 9.65
N ALA A 115 8.16 6.13 9.94
CA ALA A 115 7.17 6.25 11.01
C ALA A 115 5.93 5.37 10.74
N ILE A 116 5.38 5.40 9.51
CA ILE A 116 4.23 4.57 9.13
C ILE A 116 4.55 3.08 9.27
N PHE A 117 5.71 2.63 8.77
CA PHE A 117 6.14 1.23 8.88
C PHE A 117 6.29 0.79 10.33
N ASN A 118 6.85 1.63 11.21
CA ASN A 118 6.97 1.33 12.63
C ASN A 118 5.60 1.26 13.31
N VAL A 119 4.67 2.17 13.00
CA VAL A 119 3.31 2.12 13.55
C VAL A 119 2.58 0.84 13.15
N ILE A 120 2.67 0.45 11.87
CA ILE A 120 2.08 -0.81 11.39
C ILE A 120 2.75 -2.01 12.07
N GLY A 121 4.07 -2.04 12.14
CA GLY A 121 4.83 -3.11 12.78
C GLY A 121 4.52 -3.26 14.27
N LEU A 122 4.40 -2.15 15.00
CA LEU A 122 3.95 -2.15 16.40
C LEU A 122 2.52 -2.67 16.53
N GLY A 123 1.62 -2.31 15.61
CA GLY A 123 0.26 -2.84 15.57
C GLY A 123 0.22 -4.36 15.38
N VAL A 124 1.04 -4.88 14.44
CA VAL A 124 1.18 -6.32 14.22
C VAL A 124 1.78 -7.02 15.45
N ALA A 125 2.83 -6.44 16.05
CA ALA A 125 3.43 -6.98 17.26
C ALA A 125 2.44 -7.02 18.42
N ALA A 126 1.66 -5.94 18.62
CA ALA A 126 0.61 -5.91 19.64
C ALA A 126 -0.46 -6.97 19.38
N ALA A 127 -0.93 -7.14 18.13
CA ALA A 127 -1.87 -8.19 17.77
C ALA A 127 -1.31 -9.59 18.05
N ALA A 128 -0.05 -9.85 17.68
CA ALA A 128 0.63 -11.12 17.92
C ALA A 128 0.81 -11.42 19.42
N LEU A 129 1.10 -10.41 20.24
CA LEU A 129 1.27 -10.55 21.68
C LEU A 129 -0.06 -10.72 22.43
N THR A 130 -1.19 -10.32 21.83
CA THR A 130 -2.52 -10.33 22.46
C THR A 130 -3.43 -11.43 21.94
N VAL A 131 -3.00 -12.21 20.95
CA VAL A 131 -3.78 -13.34 20.44
C VAL A 131 -3.96 -14.39 21.54
N GLN A 132 -5.21 -14.80 21.76
CA GLN A 132 -5.58 -15.82 22.75
C GLN A 132 -6.02 -17.08 22.02
N GLY A 133 -5.50 -18.23 22.45
CA GLY A 133 -5.98 -19.53 21.98
C GLY A 133 -7.36 -19.87 22.58
N PRO A 134 -8.02 -20.92 22.08
CA PRO A 134 -9.28 -21.40 22.66
C PRO A 134 -9.11 -21.65 24.15
N THR A 135 -9.99 -21.08 24.98
CA THR A 135 -10.04 -21.43 26.41
C THR A 135 -10.54 -22.87 26.54
N PRO A 136 -9.87 -23.74 27.32
CA PRO A 136 -10.28 -25.12 27.54
C PRO A 136 -11.64 -25.25 28.23
#